data_AF-A0A1V5D734-F1
#
_entry.id   AF-A0A1V5D734-F1
#
_cell.length_a   1.000
_cell.length_b   1.000
_cell.length_c   1.000
_cell.angle_alpha   90.00
_cell.angle_beta   90.00
_cell.angle_gamma   90.00
#
_symmetry.space_group_name_H-M   'P 1'
#
loop_
_entity.id
_entity.type
_entity.pdbx_description
1 polymer ?
#
loop_
_entity_poly.entity_id
_entity_poly.type
_entity_poly.pdbx_seq_one_letter_code
_entity_poly.pdbx_strand_id
1 'polypeptide(L)' 'MLYTLPEKKHTEDDLRLLALSCNRYGQLKTMEAPDFLMDVEKMLIWKRLLSIFRAGVNFRQ' A
#
# COMPACT_ATOMS: atom_id res chain seq x y z
N MET A 1 -19.61 -6.65 -23.55
CA MET A 1 -19.82 -6.85 -22.10
C MET A 1 -18.62 -6.23 -21.39
N LEU A 2 -18.75 -4.98 -20.93
CA LEU A 2 -17.69 -4.28 -20.21
C LEU A 2 -17.69 -4.80 -18.77
N TYR A 3 -16.67 -5.59 -18.41
CA TYR A 3 -16.44 -5.98 -17.03
C TYR A 3 -15.87 -4.77 -16.30
N THR A 4 -16.73 -4.00 -15.64
CA THR A 4 -16.27 -3.07 -14.60
C THR A 4 -15.76 -3.90 -13.43
N LEU A 5 -14.44 -4.02 -13.34
CA LEU A 5 -13.77 -4.57 -12.15
C LEU A 5 -14.25 -3.78 -10.90
N PRO A 6 -14.38 -4.42 -9.74
CA PRO A 6 -14.86 -3.76 -8.52
C PRO A 6 -13.74 -2.90 -7.92
N GLU A 7 -13.30 -1.85 -8.64
CA GLU A 7 -12.16 -1.00 -8.26
C GLU A 7 -12.32 -0.38 -6.87
N LYS A 8 -13.55 -0.09 -6.43
CA LYS A 8 -13.81 0.48 -5.10
C LYS A 8 -13.42 -0.44 -3.94
N LYS A 9 -13.58 -1.77 -4.09
CA LYS A 9 -13.26 -2.71 -3.00
C LYS A 9 -11.75 -2.84 -2.80
N HIS A 10 -10.98 -2.74 -3.88
CA HIS A 10 -9.53 -2.85 -3.85
C HIS A 10 -8.84 -1.64 -3.21
N THR A 11 -9.35 -0.42 -3.41
CA THR A 11 -8.73 0.79 -2.84
C THR A 11 -8.82 0.84 -1.32
N GLU A 12 -9.95 0.42 -0.73
CA GLU A 12 -10.11 0.40 0.73
C GLU A 12 -9.17 -0.64 1.37
N ASP A 13 -9.07 -1.83 0.75
CA ASP A 13 -8.14 -2.87 1.18
C ASP A 13 -6.67 -2.40 1.05
N ASP A 14 -6.31 -1.72 -0.04
CA ASP A 14 -4.98 -1.17 -0.24
C ASP A 14 -4.63 -0.08 0.79
N LEU A 15 -5.59 0.79 1.14
CA LEU A 15 -5.42 1.81 2.18
C LEU A 15 -5.22 1.17 3.57
N ARG A 16 -6.00 0.14 3.90
CA ARG A 16 -5.84 -0.62 5.16
C ARG A 16 -4.47 -1.29 5.22
N LEU A 17 -4.05 -1.94 4.13
CA LEU A 17 -2.74 -2.59 4.06
C LEU A 17 -1.58 -1.58 4.09
N LEU A 18 -1.77 -0.38 3.52
CA LEU A 18 -0.80 0.72 3.63
C LEU A 18 -0.63 1.16 5.09
N ALA A 19 -1.74 1.40 5.80
CA ALA A 19 -1.69 1.78 7.21
C ALA A 19 -0.98 0.73 8.07
N LEU A 20 -1.25 -0.56 7.84
CA LEU A 20 -0.58 -1.66 8.53
C LEU A 20 0.94 -1.67 8.29
N SER A 21 1.39 -1.49 7.05
CA SER A 21 2.83 -1.44 6.77
C SER A 21 3.51 -0.19 7.32
N CYS A 22 2.85 0.97 7.31
CA CYS A 22 3.37 2.16 7.96
C CYS A 22 3.54 1.96 9.48
N ASN A 23 2.54 1.35 10.13
CA ASN A 23 2.62 1.02 11.55
C ASN A 23 3.76 0.03 11.83
N ARG A 24 3.87 -1.04 11.03
CA ARG A 24 4.93 -2.03 11.18
C ARG A 24 6.32 -1.43 10.96
N TYR A 25 6.48 -0.56 9.97
CA TYR A 25 7.74 0.18 9.77
C TYR A 25 8.11 1.02 11.00
N GLY A 26 7.13 1.69 11.62
CA GLY A 26 7.31 2.37 12.90
C GLY A 26 7.78 1.44 14.01
N GLN A 27 7.14 0.27 14.16
CA GLN A 27 7.52 -0.75 15.14
C GLN A 27 8.94 -1.28 14.91
N LEU A 28 9.29 -1.61 13.67
CA LEU A 28 10.64 -2.07 13.31
C LEU A 28 11.69 -1.01 13.63
N LYS A 29 11.38 0.27 13.41
CA LYS A 29 12.26 1.38 13.80
C LYS A 29 12.44 1.47 15.31
N THR A 30 11.38 1.28 16.09
CA THR A 30 11.46 1.30 17.57
C THR A 30 12.18 0.09 18.15
N MET A 31 12.17 -1.04 17.44
CA MET A 31 12.82 -2.28 17.85
C MET A 31 14.25 -2.41 17.33
N GLU A 32 14.78 -1.39 16.65
CA GLU A 32 16.10 -1.42 15.99
C GLU A 32 16.28 -2.67 15.11
N ALA A 33 15.22 -3.03 14.37
CA ALA A 33 15.22 -4.20 13.52
C ALA A 33 16.26 -4.07 12.38
N PRO A 34 16.78 -5.20 11.85
CA PRO A 34 17.74 -5.20 10.76
C PRO A 34 17.28 -4.37 9.54
N ASP A 35 18.23 -3.65 8.92
CA ASP A 35 17.98 -2.75 7.77
C ASP A 35 17.24 -3.44 6.62
N PHE A 36 17.52 -4.71 6.36
CA PHE A 36 16.81 -5.49 5.34
C PHE A 36 15.29 -5.54 5.58
N LEU A 37 14.85 -5.72 6.83
CA LEU A 37 13.41 -5.75 7.15
C LEU A 37 12.78 -4.37 6.99
N MET A 38 13.52 -3.31 7.33
CA MET A 38 13.10 -1.93 7.13
C MET A 38 12.91 -1.64 5.63
N ASP A 39 13.83 -2.09 4.79
CA ASP A 39 13.77 -1.88 3.34
C ASP A 39 12.65 -2.68 2.66
N VAL A 40 12.37 -3.89 3.13
CA VAL A 40 11.20 -4.66 2.69
C VAL A 40 9.90 -3.90 2.99
N GLU A 41 9.73 -3.37 4.21
CA GLU A 41 8.51 -2.62 4.53
C GLU A 41 8.42 -1.29 3.75
N LYS A 42 9.53 -0.57 3.53
CA LYS A 42 9.53 0.61 2.63
C LYS A 42 9.06 0.24 1.22
N MET A 43 9.54 -0.87 0.66
CA MET A 43 9.14 -1.34 -0.66
C MET A 43 7.64 -1.67 -0.71
N LEU A 44 7.11 -2.32 0.32
CA LEU A 44 5.68 -2.64 0.43
C LEU A 44 4.81 -1.38 0.56
N ILE A 45 5.27 -0.37 1.30
CA ILE A 45 4.60 0.95 1.37
C ILE A 45 4.55 1.59 -0.02
N TRP A 46 5.68 1.66 -0.72
CA TRP A 46 5.75 2.24 -2.07
C TRP A 46 4.84 1.52 -3.06
N LYS A 47 4.83 0.18 -3.06
CA LYS A 47 3.97 -0.62 -3.93
C LYS A 47 2.49 -0.29 -3.74
N ARG A 48 2.05 -0.12 -2.49
CA ARG A 48 0.65 0.19 -2.17
C ARG A 48 0.27 1.62 -2.51
N LEU A 49 1.15 2.60 -2.27
CA LEU A 49 0.96 3.97 -2.72
C LEU A 49 0.76 4.02 -4.25
N LEU A 50 1.62 3.34 -5.01
CA LEU A 50 1.48 3.26 -6.46
C LEU A 50 0.16 2.61 -6.90
N SER A 51 -0.30 1.57 -6.20
CA SER A 51 -1.61 0.95 -6.45
C SER A 51 -2.75 1.94 -6.27
N ILE A 52 -2.77 2.65 -5.13
CA ILE A 52 -3.79 3.66 -4.79
C ILE A 52 -3.78 4.82 -5.79
N PHE A 53 -2.60 5.33 -6.14
CA PHE A 53 -2.50 6.43 -7.10
C PHE A 53 -2.91 6.00 -8.52
N ARG A 54 -2.59 4.77 -8.94
CA ARG A 54 -3.05 4.23 -10.24
C ARG A 54 -4.56 4.07 -10.28
N ALA A 55 -5.19 3.58 -9.20
CA ALA A 55 -6.64 3.55 -9.10
C ALA A 55 -7.25 4.96 -9.24
N GLY A 56 -6.63 5.99 -8.63
CA GLY A 56 -7.06 7.39 -8.74
C GLY A 56 -6.95 8.01 -10.14
N VAL A 57 -6.09 7.49 -11.02
CA VAL A 57 -5.95 7.95 -12.42
C VAL A 57 -7.07 7.40 -13.30
N ASN A 58 -7.55 6.18 -13.05
CA ASN A 58 -8.66 5.57 -13.79
C ASN A 58 -10.03 6.24 -13.53
N PHE A 59 -10.18 7.01 -12.44
CA PHE A 59 -11.43 7.73 -12.14
C PHE A 59 -11.61 9.04 -12.94
N ARG A 60 -10.61 9.49 -13.71
CA ARG A 60 -10.67 10.77 -14.47
C ARG A 60 -10.71 10.63 -16.00
N GLN A 61 -10.84 9.42 -16.54
CA GLN A 61 -11.11 9.20 -17.97
C GLN A 61 -12.56 8.76 -18.16
#